data_AF-A0A9E4C3N0-F1
#
_entry.id   AF-A0A9E4C3N0-F1
#
_cell.length_a   1.000
_cell.length_b   1.000
_cell.length_c   1.000
_cell.angle_alpha   90.00
_cell.angle_beta   90.00
_cell.angle_gamma   90.00
#
_symmetry.space_group_name_H-M   'P 1'
#
loop_
_entity.id
_entity.type
_entity.pdbx_description
1 polymer ?
#
loop_
_entity_poly.entity_id
_entity_poly.type
_entity_poly.pdbx_seq_one_letter_code
_entity_poly.pdbx_strand_id
1 'polypeptide(L)'
;MKNYRRAKKQIEVSVGESVRIIRELQELSQNELAQRTGIPQSTISAIENNRIQLGVDRAKVLAQALQCHPAVLVFPGWEIKQNTAA
;
A
#
# COMPACT_ATOMS: atom_id res chain seq x y z
N MET A 1 -8.98 30.78 1.90
CA MET A 1 -9.11 29.51 1.15
C MET A 1 -10.19 29.55 0.06
N LYS A 2 -10.42 30.68 -0.64
CA LYS A 2 -11.57 30.81 -1.57
C LYS A 2 -11.42 30.07 -2.92
N ASN A 3 -10.24 29.52 -3.22
CA ASN A 3 -9.92 28.89 -4.52
C ASN A 3 -9.44 27.43 -4.40
N TYR A 4 -9.69 26.76 -3.28
CA TYR A 4 -9.35 25.33 -3.17
C TYR A 4 -10.26 24.51 -4.08
N ARG A 5 -9.68 23.83 -5.08
CA ARG A 5 -10.37 22.83 -5.91
C ARG A 5 -9.73 21.48 -5.64
N ARG A 6 -10.54 20.53 -5.16
CA ARG A 6 -10.08 19.16 -4.94
C ARG A 6 -9.66 18.55 -6.27
N ALA A 7 -8.47 17.92 -6.30
CA ALA A 7 -8.03 17.17 -7.47
C ALA A 7 -8.96 15.96 -7.69
N LYS A 8 -9.26 15.66 -8.96
CA LYS A 8 -10.06 14.50 -9.34
C LYS A 8 -9.20 13.23 -9.19
N LYS A 9 -9.68 12.25 -8.42
CA LYS A 9 -9.08 10.91 -8.33
C LYS A 9 -9.16 10.25 -9.70
N GLN A 10 -8.00 9.83 -10.24
CA GLN A 10 -7.90 9.22 -11.57
C GLN A 10 -8.02 7.70 -11.52
N ILE A 11 -7.42 7.07 -10.51
CA ILE A 11 -7.42 5.62 -10.32
C ILE A 11 -7.69 5.29 -8.85
N GLU A 12 -8.36 4.17 -8.64
CA GLU A 12 -8.42 3.52 -7.32
C GLU A 12 -7.22 2.59 -7.19
N VAL A 13 -6.56 2.63 -6.04
CA VAL A 13 -5.38 1.81 -5.75
C VAL A 13 -5.77 0.85 -4.65
N SER A 14 -5.65 -0.45 -4.93
CA SER A 14 -5.83 -1.50 -3.93
C SER A 14 -4.63 -1.58 -2.99
N VAL A 15 -4.80 -2.31 -1.87
CA VAL A 15 -3.70 -2.56 -0.92
C VAL A 15 -2.56 -3.34 -1.60
N GLY A 16 -2.89 -4.35 -2.42
CA GLY A 16 -1.89 -5.11 -3.18
C GLY A 16 -1.10 -4.23 -4.16
N GLU A 17 -1.79 -3.35 -4.88
CA GLU A 17 -1.13 -2.39 -5.77
C GLU A 17 -0.27 -1.39 -5.00
N SER A 18 -0.71 -0.93 -3.83
CA SER A 18 0.11 -0.06 -2.98
C SER A 18 1.47 -0.70 -2.65
N VAL A 19 1.45 -1.97 -2.21
CA VAL A 19 2.69 -2.72 -1.94
C VAL A 19 3.57 -2.81 -3.20
N ARG A 20 2.97 -3.15 -4.34
CA ARG A 20 3.68 -3.26 -5.62
C ARG A 20 4.31 -1.92 -6.03
N ILE A 21 3.55 -0.83 -5.97
CA ILE A 21 4.00 0.51 -6.34
C ILE A 21 5.20 0.92 -5.49
N ILE A 22 5.09 0.78 -4.16
CA ILE A 22 6.20 1.15 -3.26
C ILE A 22 7.43 0.25 -3.50
N ARG A 23 7.24 -1.05 -3.75
CA ARG A 23 8.34 -1.96 -4.09
C ARG A 23 9.05 -1.54 -5.38
N GLU A 24 8.29 -1.28 -6.44
CA GLU A 24 8.84 -0.93 -7.76
C GLU A 24 9.49 0.46 -7.77
N LEU A 25 8.97 1.42 -7.01
CA LEU A 25 9.61 2.72 -6.80
C LEU A 25 10.99 2.62 -6.11
N GLN A 26 11.23 1.53 -5.39
CA GLN A 26 12.52 1.23 -4.76
C GLN A 26 13.37 0.26 -5.59
N GLU A 27 12.97 -0.01 -6.83
CA GLU A 27 13.66 -0.88 -7.79
C GLU A 27 13.86 -2.32 -7.28
N LEU A 28 13.02 -2.77 -6.35
CA LEU A 28 13.10 -4.12 -5.79
C LEU A 28 12.28 -5.11 -6.61
N SER A 29 12.82 -6.29 -6.90
CA SER A 29 12.05 -7.45 -7.33
C SER A 29 11.26 -8.06 -6.17
N GLN A 30 10.27 -8.90 -6.47
CA GLN A 30 9.54 -9.65 -5.44
C GLN A 30 10.45 -10.62 -4.67
N ASN A 31 11.51 -11.14 -5.31
CA ASN A 31 12.50 -12.01 -4.66
C ASN A 31 13.37 -11.23 -3.67
N GLU A 32 13.80 -10.02 -4.02
CA GLU A 32 14.57 -9.17 -3.10
C GLU A 32 13.72 -8.73 -1.90
N LEU A 33 12.45 -8.39 -2.14
CA LEU A 33 11.53 -8.09 -1.04
C LEU A 33 11.28 -9.33 -0.17
N ALA A 34 11.19 -10.52 -0.76
CA ALA A 34 11.08 -11.78 -0.02
C ALA A 34 12.29 -12.00 0.90
N GLN A 35 13.50 -11.79 0.39
CA GLN A 35 14.73 -11.91 1.17
C GLN A 35 14.77 -10.90 2.34
N ARG A 36 14.36 -9.64 2.12
CA ARG A 36 14.36 -8.60 3.16
C ARG A 36 13.33 -8.85 4.26
N THR A 37 12.21 -9.48 3.92
CA THR A 37 11.06 -9.62 4.83
C THR A 37 10.94 -11.01 5.47
N GLY A 38 11.61 -12.02 4.91
CA GLY A 38 11.37 -13.42 5.23
C GLY A 38 10.01 -13.94 4.76
N ILE A 39 9.22 -13.14 4.04
CA ILE A 39 7.94 -13.56 3.47
C ILE A 39 8.21 -14.28 2.14
N PRO A 40 7.63 -15.47 1.89
CA PRO A 40 7.83 -16.16 0.62
C PRO A 40 7.44 -15.29 -0.57
N GLN A 41 8.24 -15.30 -1.64
CA GLN A 41 7.95 -14.51 -2.85
C GLN A 41 6.55 -14.81 -3.42
N SER A 42 6.10 -16.06 -3.38
CA SER A 42 4.76 -16.46 -3.78
C SER A 42 3.66 -15.78 -2.95
N THR A 43 3.91 -15.54 -1.66
CA THR A 43 3.00 -14.81 -0.77
C THR A 43 3.01 -13.32 -1.10
N ILE A 44 4.17 -12.72 -1.36
CA ILE A 44 4.26 -11.33 -1.84
C ILE A 44 3.49 -11.16 -3.14
N SER A 45 3.70 -12.06 -4.12
CA SER A 45 2.97 -12.06 -5.38
C SER A 45 1.45 -12.19 -5.17
N ALA A 46 1.01 -13.07 -4.27
CA ALA A 46 -0.40 -13.22 -3.95
C ALA A 46 -1.00 -11.97 -3.26
N ILE A 47 -0.23 -11.26 -2.43
CA ILE A 47 -0.63 -9.97 -1.85
C ILE A 47 -0.73 -8.90 -2.94
N GLU A 48 0.30 -8.74 -3.78
CA GLU A 48 0.35 -7.73 -4.85
C GLU A 48 -0.78 -7.91 -5.88
N ASN A 49 -1.21 -9.15 -6.10
CA ASN A 49 -2.32 -9.49 -6.99
C ASN A 49 -3.68 -9.60 -6.28
N ASN A 50 -3.81 -9.11 -5.04
CA ASN A 50 -5.04 -9.11 -4.25
C ASN A 50 -5.68 -10.51 -4.02
N ARG A 51 -4.89 -11.59 -4.13
CA ARG A 51 -5.33 -12.97 -3.86
C ARG A 51 -5.28 -13.31 -2.36
N ILE A 52 -4.43 -12.61 -1.61
CA ILE A 52 -4.32 -12.73 -0.15
C ILE A 52 -4.50 -11.35 0.47
N GLN A 53 -5.33 -11.26 1.50
CA GLN A 53 -5.47 -10.02 2.27
C GLN A 53 -4.20 -9.72 3.08
N LEU A 54 -3.76 -8.47 3.05
CA LEU A 54 -2.62 -8.02 3.83
C LEU A 54 -3.04 -7.76 5.29
N GLY A 55 -2.76 -8.71 6.17
CA GLY A 55 -2.94 -8.55 7.61
C GLY A 55 -1.94 -7.57 8.25
N VAL A 56 -2.30 -7.06 9.43
CA VAL A 56 -1.54 -6.02 10.16
C VAL A 56 -0.08 -6.42 10.42
N ASP A 57 0.17 -7.67 10.81
CA ASP A 57 1.54 -8.10 11.13
C ASP A 57 2.44 -8.15 9.90
N ARG A 58 1.92 -8.66 8.77
CA ARG A 58 2.64 -8.63 7.49
C ARG A 58 2.80 -7.19 6.98
N ALA A 59 1.82 -6.32 7.20
CA ALA A 59 1.91 -4.91 6.83
C ALA A 59 3.07 -4.22 7.57
N LYS A 60 3.27 -4.50 8.86
CA LYS A 60 4.41 -3.98 9.64
C LYS A 60 5.75 -4.46 9.07
N VAL A 61 5.86 -5.76 8.78
CA VAL A 61 7.08 -6.36 8.20
C VAL A 61 7.41 -5.77 6.84
N LEU A 62 6.43 -5.69 5.93
CA LEU A 62 6.60 -5.10 4.61
C LEU A 62 6.96 -3.62 4.71
N ALA A 63 6.27 -2.86 5.57
CA ALA A 63 6.52 -1.44 5.78
C ALA A 63 7.93 -1.16 6.28
N GLN A 64 8.46 -1.99 7.18
CA GLN A 64 9.84 -1.89 7.64
C GLN A 64 10.85 -2.16 6.52
N ALA A 65 10.64 -3.22 5.72
CA ALA A 65 11.52 -3.55 4.59
C ALA A 65 11.47 -2.52 3.45
N LEU A 66 10.31 -1.89 3.26
CA LEU A 66 10.05 -0.83 2.29
C LEU A 66 10.23 0.58 2.88
N GLN A 67 10.77 0.71 4.09
CA GLN A 67 11.07 1.99 4.74
C GLN A 67 9.92 3.01 4.70
N CYS A 68 8.68 2.55 4.90
CA CYS A 68 7.49 3.39 4.94
C CYS A 68 6.66 3.11 6.19
N HIS A 69 5.69 3.98 6.47
CA HIS A 69 4.74 3.73 7.56
C HIS A 69 3.68 2.70 7.10
N PRO A 70 3.26 1.72 7.93
CA PRO A 70 2.29 0.69 7.51
C PRO A 70 0.99 1.23 6.91
N ALA A 71 0.55 2.40 7.38
CA ALA A 71 -0.63 3.09 6.85
C ALA A 71 -0.53 3.40 5.35
N VAL A 72 0.67 3.63 4.81
CA VAL A 72 0.89 3.87 3.37
C VAL A 72 0.48 2.65 2.55
N LEU A 73 0.75 1.44 3.06
CA LEU A 73 0.44 0.20 2.36
C LEU A 73 -1.04 -0.15 2.45
N VAL A 74 -1.63 -0.04 3.65
CA VAL A 74 -2.98 -0.56 3.91
C VAL A 74 -4.10 0.47 3.70
N PHE A 75 -3.77 1.76 3.52
CA PHE A 75 -4.74 2.85 3.32
C PHE A 75 -4.45 3.74 2.10
N PRO A 76 -4.18 3.19 0.89
CA PRO A 76 -3.77 3.96 -0.29
C PRO A 76 -4.83 4.96 -0.83
N GLY A 77 -6.05 4.92 -0.31
CA GLY A 77 -7.13 5.84 -0.69
C GLY A 77 -8.06 6.19 0.48
N TRP A 78 -7.55 6.20 1.70
CA TRP A 78 -8.37 6.56 2.86
C TRP A 78 -8.73 8.05 2.83
N GLU A 79 -10.02 8.33 2.94
CA GLU A 79 -10.56 9.68 2.98
C GLU A 79 -11.29 9.89 4.31
N ILE A 80 -11.02 11.02 4.95
CA ILE A 80 -11.82 11.47 6.08
C ILE A 80 -13.16 11.92 5.49
N LYS A 81 -14.23 11.16 5.77
CA LYS A 81 -15.59 11.60 5.46
C LYS A 81 -15.82 12.92 6.18
N GLN A 82 -16.07 14.00 5.45
CA GLN A 82 -16.58 15.22 6.06
C GLN A 82 -17.95 14.89 6.62
N ASN A 83 -18.10 14.95 7.95
CA ASN A 83 -19.42 14.92 8.56
C ASN A 83 -20.08 16.23 8.17
N THR A 84 -20.98 16.21 7.19
CA THR A 84 -21.88 17.34 6.95
C THR A 84 -22.73 17.45 8.21
N ALA A 85 -22.38 18.39 9.10
CA ALA A 85 -23.33 18.86 10.09
C ALA A 85 -24.54 19.37 9.30
N ALA A 86 -25.66 18.67 9.43
CA ALA A 86 -26.95 19.08 8.89
C ALA A 86 -27.42 20.37 9.56
#